data_AF-A0A2N2V117-F1
#
_entry.id   AF-A0A2N2V117-F1
#
_cell.length_a   1.000
_cell.length_b   1.000
_cell.length_c   1.000
_cell.angle_alpha   90.00
_cell.angle_beta   90.00
_cell.angle_gamma   90.00
#
_symmetry.space_group_name_H-M   'P 1'
#
loop_
_entity.id
_entity.type
_entity.pdbx_description
1 polymer ?
#
loop_
_entity_poly.entity_id
_entity_poly.type
_entity_poly.pdbx_seq_one_letter_code
_entity_poly.pdbx_strand_id
1 'polypeptide(L)'
;MNPVGKLCWQREFETGIGEIDLQHRTLLKLFNKVNLELREDSSSAVWERILHELLGYALYHFWCEEDLARQYGYDQEKHTDATAHFDEHLSFAETINDLRARLRAGERLAKATLIDFLRDWLARHITDSDQWLVAHILEKQRLAGERIAASARTQA
;
A
#
# COMPACT_ATOMS: atom_id res chain seq x y z
N MET A 1 16.56 6.54 -22.59
CA MET A 1 17.06 6.83 -21.22
C MET A 1 16.04 6.25 -20.24
N ASN A 2 16.45 5.35 -19.35
CA ASN A 2 15.59 4.98 -18.22
C ASN A 2 15.51 6.21 -17.30
N PRO A 3 14.31 6.73 -16.98
CA PRO A 3 14.22 7.80 -16.01
C PRO A 3 14.75 7.27 -14.66
N VAL A 4 15.67 8.03 -14.07
CA VAL A 4 16.19 7.78 -12.71
C VAL A 4 15.00 7.67 -11.76
N GLY A 5 14.96 6.62 -10.93
CA GLY A 5 13.94 6.46 -9.88
C GLY A 5 12.60 5.85 -10.30
N LYS A 6 12.53 5.06 -11.38
CA LYS A 6 11.35 4.25 -11.71
C LYS A 6 11.24 3.03 -10.77
N LEU A 7 10.05 2.78 -10.22
CA LEU A 7 9.75 1.52 -9.51
C LEU A 7 9.11 0.53 -10.48
N CYS A 8 9.75 -0.61 -10.69
CA CYS A 8 9.21 -1.71 -11.50
C CYS A 8 8.66 -2.80 -10.58
N TRP A 9 7.67 -3.56 -11.07
CA TRP A 9 7.23 -4.76 -10.37
C TRP A 9 8.38 -5.75 -10.23
N GLN A 10 8.53 -6.34 -9.05
CA GLN A 10 9.53 -7.35 -8.75
C GLN A 10 8.85 -8.54 -8.05
N ARG A 11 9.54 -9.67 -7.99
CA ARG A 11 8.97 -10.92 -7.45
C ARG A 11 8.69 -10.78 -5.95
N GLU A 12 9.48 -9.98 -5.26
CA GLU A 12 9.39 -9.70 -3.84
C GLU A 12 8.10 -8.95 -3.47
N PHE A 13 7.38 -8.39 -4.45
CA PHE A 13 6.07 -7.76 -4.26
C PHE A 13 4.90 -8.73 -4.45
N GLU A 14 5.14 -9.97 -4.91
CA GLU A 14 4.08 -10.94 -5.14
C GLU A 14 3.58 -11.52 -3.82
N THR A 15 2.30 -11.27 -3.54
CA THR A 15 1.59 -11.78 -2.35
C THR A 15 0.93 -13.13 -2.62
N GLY A 16 0.64 -13.44 -3.88
CA GLY A 16 -0.18 -14.61 -4.26
C GLY A 16 -1.69 -14.38 -4.07
N ILE A 17 -2.10 -13.21 -3.56
CA ILE A 17 -3.49 -12.77 -3.52
C ILE A 17 -3.70 -11.82 -4.71
N GLY A 18 -4.33 -12.31 -5.77
CA GLY A 18 -4.40 -11.61 -7.06
C GLY A 18 -5.04 -10.21 -7.00
N GLU A 19 -5.95 -9.97 -6.06
CA GLU A 19 -6.53 -8.65 -5.83
C GLU A 19 -5.49 -7.66 -5.27
N ILE A 20 -4.74 -8.05 -4.25
CA ILE A 20 -3.69 -7.23 -3.63
C ILE A 20 -2.57 -6.95 -4.65
N ASP A 21 -2.11 -7.97 -5.37
CA ASP A 21 -1.08 -7.81 -6.41
C ASP A 21 -1.50 -6.81 -7.50
N LEU A 22 -2.77 -6.78 -7.88
CA LEU A 22 -3.30 -5.84 -8.86
C LEU A 22 -3.29 -4.40 -8.31
N GLN A 23 -3.65 -4.23 -7.04
CA GLN A 23 -3.64 -2.93 -6.36
C GLN A 23 -2.22 -2.41 -6.18
N HIS A 24 -1.27 -3.23 -5.71
CA HIS A 24 0.15 -2.87 -5.64
C HIS A 24 0.70 -2.45 -6.99
N ARG A 25 0.45 -3.23 -8.06
CA ARG A 25 0.87 -2.82 -9.43
C ARG A 25 0.32 -1.45 -9.84
N THR A 26 -0.86 -1.09 -9.36
CA THR A 26 -1.47 0.21 -9.64
C THR A 26 -0.83 1.32 -8.82
N LEU A 27 -0.48 1.08 -7.55
CA LEU A 27 0.35 2.00 -6.75
C LEU A 27 1.69 2.28 -7.41
N LEU A 28 2.40 1.24 -7.89
CA LEU A 28 3.66 1.42 -8.61
C LEU A 28 3.47 2.24 -9.90
N LYS A 29 2.38 2.02 -10.64
CA LYS A 29 2.05 2.84 -11.83
C LYS A 29 1.78 4.29 -11.44
N LEU A 30 1.03 4.53 -10.36
CA LEU A 30 0.73 5.87 -9.87
C LEU A 30 2.02 6.59 -9.43
N PHE A 31 2.89 5.93 -8.66
CA PHE A 31 4.21 6.44 -8.31
C PHE A 31 5.01 6.86 -9.55
N ASN A 32 5.10 5.98 -10.56
CA ASN A 32 5.85 6.27 -11.78
C ASN A 32 5.23 7.43 -12.59
N LYS A 33 3.89 7.53 -12.62
CA LYS A 33 3.18 8.65 -13.23
C LYS A 33 3.54 9.95 -12.51
N VAL A 34 3.50 9.98 -11.18
CA VAL A 34 3.87 11.14 -10.37
C VAL A 34 5.33 11.53 -10.59
N ASN A 35 6.26 10.57 -10.59
CA ASN A 35 7.67 10.84 -10.86
C ASN A 35 7.91 11.43 -12.25
N LEU A 36 7.08 11.09 -13.24
CA LEU A 36 7.19 11.66 -14.59
C LEU A 36 6.52 13.04 -14.72
N GLU A 37 5.30 13.19 -14.20
CA GLU A 37 4.48 14.39 -14.37
C GLU A 37 4.94 15.55 -13.49
N LEU A 38 5.35 15.26 -12.25
CA LEU A 38 5.71 16.29 -11.29
C LEU A 38 7.09 16.86 -11.63
N ARG A 39 7.18 18.19 -11.60
CA ARG A 39 8.42 18.96 -11.76
C ARG A 39 8.58 19.93 -10.60
N GLU A 40 9.81 20.35 -10.31
CA GLU A 40 10.10 21.28 -9.20
C GLU A 40 9.44 22.66 -9.36
N ASP A 41 9.08 23.05 -10.58
CA ASP A 41 8.39 24.30 -10.93
C ASP A 41 6.88 24.10 -11.18
N SER A 42 6.34 22.93 -10.84
CA SER A 42 4.91 22.65 -11.01
C SER A 42 4.06 23.60 -10.15
N SER A 43 2.93 24.04 -10.70
CA SER A 43 2.00 24.89 -9.97
C SER A 43 1.37 24.17 -8.79
N SER A 44 0.89 24.93 -7.80
CA SER A 44 0.18 24.36 -6.64
C SER A 44 -1.04 23.52 -7.05
N ALA A 45 -1.68 23.84 -8.17
CA ALA A 45 -2.80 23.05 -8.70
C ALA A 45 -2.37 21.65 -9.16
N VAL A 46 -1.18 21.52 -9.78
CA VAL A 46 -0.62 20.23 -10.17
C VAL A 46 -0.25 19.41 -8.92
N TRP A 47 0.38 20.05 -7.94
CA TRP A 47 0.70 19.42 -6.66
C TRP A 47 -0.55 18.92 -5.91
N GLU A 48 -1.58 19.76 -5.76
CA GLU A 48 -2.86 19.38 -5.13
C GLU A 48 -3.49 18.17 -5.82
N ARG A 49 -3.55 18.19 -7.16
CA ARG A 49 -4.08 17.06 -7.94
C ARG A 49 -3.30 15.77 -7.66
N ILE A 50 -1.97 15.84 -7.69
CA ILE A 50 -1.11 14.67 -7.47
C ILE A 50 -1.27 14.12 -6.05
N LEU A 51 -1.23 14.98 -5.03
CA LEU A 51 -1.41 14.54 -3.64
C LEU A 51 -2.82 13.98 -3.40
N HIS A 52 -3.84 14.52 -4.08
CA HIS A 52 -5.19 13.98 -4.04
C HIS A 52 -5.30 12.60 -4.70
N GLU A 53 -4.73 12.41 -5.89
CA GLU A 53 -4.70 11.11 -6.58
C GLU A 53 -3.96 10.05 -5.76
N LEU A 54 -2.80 10.41 -5.18
CA LEU A 54 -2.01 9.54 -4.30
C LEU A 54 -2.80 9.09 -3.07
N LEU A 55 -3.35 10.05 -2.32
CA LEU A 55 -4.10 9.75 -1.11
C LEU A 55 -5.35 8.93 -1.43
N GLY A 56 -6.08 9.29 -2.49
CA GLY A 56 -7.31 8.59 -2.87
C GLY A 56 -7.07 7.12 -3.18
N TYR A 57 -6.04 6.80 -3.98
CA TYR A 57 -5.76 5.40 -4.32
C TYR A 57 -5.16 4.62 -3.14
N ALA A 58 -4.28 5.24 -2.35
CA ALA A 58 -3.72 4.62 -1.15
C ALA A 58 -4.82 4.26 -0.14
N LEU A 59 -5.73 5.18 0.17
CA LEU A 59 -6.85 4.90 1.09
C LEU A 59 -7.78 3.79 0.59
N TYR A 60 -8.02 3.71 -0.71
CA TYR A 60 -8.79 2.61 -1.29
C TYR A 60 -8.08 1.26 -1.08
N HIS A 61 -6.77 1.21 -1.38
CA HIS A 61 -5.96 0.03 -1.18
C HIS A 61 -5.91 -0.40 0.30
N PHE A 62 -5.61 0.53 1.21
CA PHE A 62 -5.61 0.29 2.65
C PHE A 62 -6.95 -0.24 3.13
N TRP A 63 -8.06 0.36 2.67
CA TRP A 63 -9.39 -0.13 3.03
C TRP A 63 -9.60 -1.60 2.60
N CYS A 64 -9.16 -1.99 1.41
CA CYS A 64 -9.26 -3.38 0.95
C CYS A 64 -8.44 -4.33 1.83
N GLU A 65 -7.19 -3.98 2.14
CA GLU A 65 -6.32 -4.81 2.99
C GLU A 65 -6.85 -4.90 4.42
N GLU A 66 -7.29 -3.80 4.98
CA GLU A 66 -7.85 -3.78 6.33
C GLU A 66 -9.19 -4.52 6.42
N ASP A 67 -10.01 -4.52 5.36
CA ASP A 67 -11.21 -5.34 5.29
C ASP A 67 -10.84 -6.83 5.28
N LEU A 68 -9.86 -7.23 4.47
CA LEU A 68 -9.31 -8.60 4.49
C LEU A 68 -8.72 -8.96 5.85
N ALA A 69 -7.97 -8.04 6.47
CA ALA A 69 -7.41 -8.22 7.80
C ALA A 69 -8.50 -8.56 8.82
N ARG A 70 -9.61 -7.82 8.83
CA ARG A 70 -10.76 -8.08 9.72
C ARG A 70 -11.48 -9.38 9.38
N GLN A 71 -11.69 -9.67 8.09
CA GLN A 71 -12.34 -10.92 7.65
C GLN A 71 -11.57 -12.16 8.11
N TYR A 72 -10.24 -12.10 8.11
CA TYR A 72 -9.38 -13.21 8.52
C TYR A 72 -8.89 -13.10 9.97
N GLY A 73 -9.35 -12.10 10.73
CA GLY A 73 -9.04 -11.91 12.15
C GLY A 73 -7.58 -11.53 12.43
N TYR A 74 -6.89 -10.91 11.47
CA TYR A 74 -5.53 -10.38 11.65
C TYR A 74 -5.51 -9.22 12.65
N ASP A 75 -6.56 -8.40 12.67
CA ASP A 75 -6.75 -7.30 13.64
C ASP A 75 -6.90 -7.77 15.11
N GLN A 76 -7.18 -9.06 15.30
CA GLN A 76 -7.33 -9.69 16.61
C GLN A 76 -6.05 -10.40 17.07
N GLU A 77 -5.07 -10.55 16.18
CA GLU A 77 -3.79 -11.15 16.55
C GLU A 77 -3.07 -10.23 17.54
N LYS A 78 -2.59 -10.80 18.65
CA LYS A 78 -1.95 -10.04 19.74
C LYS A 78 -0.49 -9.69 19.43
N HIS A 79 -0.08 -9.82 18.17
CA HIS A 79 1.28 -9.61 17.72
C HIS A 79 1.45 -8.18 17.22
N THR A 80 2.66 -7.63 17.42
CA THR A 80 3.01 -6.24 17.11
C THR A 80 2.81 -5.87 15.64
N ASP A 81 2.95 -6.85 14.75
CA ASP A 81 2.96 -6.63 13.31
C ASP A 81 1.57 -6.23 12.80
N ALA A 82 0.50 -6.76 13.41
CA ALA A 82 -0.86 -6.40 13.06
C ALA A 82 -1.15 -4.93 13.36
N THR A 83 -0.88 -4.48 14.59
CA THR A 83 -1.05 -3.06 14.96
C THR A 83 -0.18 -2.15 14.11
N ALA A 84 1.09 -2.55 13.87
CA ALA A 84 2.02 -1.77 13.07
C ALA A 84 1.50 -1.53 11.64
N HIS A 85 0.87 -2.52 11.01
CA HIS A 85 0.31 -2.37 9.66
C HIS A 85 -0.75 -1.25 9.58
N PHE A 86 -1.73 -1.22 10.50
CA PHE A 86 -2.74 -0.15 10.54
C PHE A 86 -2.13 1.23 10.86
N ASP A 87 -1.14 1.27 11.76
CA ASP A 87 -0.44 2.51 12.10
C ASP A 87 0.37 3.07 10.92
N GLU A 88 0.95 2.19 10.08
CA GLU A 88 1.65 2.60 8.85
C GLU A 88 0.71 3.23 7.82
N HIS A 89 -0.50 2.68 7.65
CA HIS A 89 -1.54 3.27 6.80
C HIS A 89 -1.94 4.67 7.28
N LEU A 90 -2.18 4.81 8.59
CA LEU A 90 -2.52 6.08 9.20
C LEU A 90 -1.38 7.10 8.99
N SER A 91 -0.15 6.72 9.30
CA SER A 91 1.04 7.56 9.16
C SER A 91 1.26 8.03 7.71
N PHE A 92 1.01 7.15 6.73
CA PHE A 92 1.06 7.53 5.31
C PHE A 92 0.02 8.62 4.99
N ALA A 93 -1.24 8.40 5.39
CA ALA A 93 -2.32 9.34 5.14
C ALA A 93 -2.06 10.71 5.80
N GLU A 94 -1.56 10.71 7.04
CA GLU A 94 -1.15 11.91 7.76
C GLU A 94 -0.04 12.66 7.04
N THR A 95 1.00 11.94 6.57
CA THR A 95 2.12 12.54 5.82
C THR A 95 1.64 13.24 4.55
N ILE A 96 0.76 12.61 3.77
CA ILE A 96 0.22 13.23 2.56
C ILE A 96 -0.68 14.43 2.89
N ASN A 97 -1.45 14.38 3.98
CA ASN A 97 -2.26 15.51 4.42
C ASN A 97 -1.43 16.69 4.94
N ASP A 98 -0.31 16.45 5.63
CA ASP A 98 0.64 17.49 6.03
C ASP A 98 1.20 18.22 4.80
N LEU A 99 1.64 17.47 3.78
CA LEU A 99 2.11 18.05 2.52
C LEU A 99 1.05 18.93 1.84
N ARG A 100 -0.22 18.50 1.85
CA ARG A 100 -1.33 19.31 1.32
C ARG A 100 -1.56 20.58 2.15
N ALA A 101 -1.48 20.50 3.48
CA ALA A 101 -1.65 21.66 4.35
C ALA A 101 -0.53 22.70 4.12
N ARG A 102 0.73 22.24 4.06
CA ARG A 102 1.90 23.08 3.77
C ARG A 102 1.81 23.75 2.40
N LEU A 103 1.42 23.00 1.38
CA LEU A 103 1.17 23.54 0.04
C LEU A 103 0.12 24.66 0.04
N ARG A 104 -0.99 24.47 0.78
CA ARG A 104 -2.06 25.48 0.92
C ARG A 104 -1.62 26.70 1.71
N ALA A 105 -0.68 26.54 2.63
CA ALA A 105 -0.04 27.65 3.34
C ALA A 105 0.96 28.44 2.46
N GLY A 106 1.16 28.02 1.20
CA GLY A 106 2.07 28.66 0.26
C GLY A 106 3.51 28.16 0.34
N GLU A 107 3.77 27.07 1.08
CA GLU A 107 5.09 26.46 1.12
C GLU A 107 5.45 25.82 -0.23
N ARG A 108 6.69 26.03 -0.66
CA ARG A 108 7.23 25.35 -1.83
C ARG A 108 7.70 23.95 -1.45
N LEU A 109 6.98 22.93 -1.92
CA LEU A 109 7.37 21.54 -1.76
C LEU A 109 8.48 21.16 -2.75
N ALA A 110 9.31 20.19 -2.36
CA ALA A 110 10.35 19.62 -3.20
C ALA A 110 9.91 18.27 -3.77
N LYS A 111 10.00 18.09 -5.09
CA LYS A 111 9.64 16.82 -5.73
C LYS A 111 10.48 15.67 -5.18
N ALA A 112 11.79 15.87 -5.06
CA ALA A 112 12.71 14.85 -4.56
C ALA A 112 12.25 14.25 -3.22
N THR A 113 11.85 15.11 -2.27
CA THR A 113 11.36 14.67 -0.95
C THR A 113 10.12 13.79 -1.05
N LEU A 114 9.13 14.16 -1.89
CA LEU A 114 7.93 13.33 -2.08
C LEU A 114 8.29 11.98 -2.74
N ILE A 115 9.14 12.00 -3.78
CA ILE A 115 9.50 10.79 -4.52
C ILE A 115 10.30 9.82 -3.65
N ASP A 116 11.25 10.33 -2.86
CA ASP A 116 12.03 9.48 -1.95
C ASP A 116 11.14 8.88 -0.85
N PHE A 117 10.25 9.68 -0.25
CA PHE A 117 9.25 9.18 0.70
C PHE A 117 8.39 8.06 0.10
N LEU A 118 7.75 8.32 -1.05
CA LEU A 118 6.86 7.33 -1.67
C LEU A 118 7.60 6.05 -2.06
N ARG A 119 8.82 6.18 -2.60
CA ARG A 119 9.62 5.03 -3.02
C ARG A 119 9.96 4.13 -1.83
N ASP A 120 10.48 4.75 -0.78
CA ASP A 120 10.99 4.02 0.38
C ASP A 120 9.83 3.43 1.19
N TRP A 121 8.72 4.19 1.33
CA TRP A 121 7.51 3.71 1.99
C TRP A 121 6.87 2.54 1.23
N LEU A 122 6.61 2.68 -0.08
CA LEU A 122 5.96 1.62 -0.87
C LEU A 122 6.79 0.35 -0.90
N ALA A 123 8.10 0.46 -1.15
CA ALA A 123 8.95 -0.71 -1.21
C ALA A 123 8.96 -1.46 0.12
N ARG A 124 9.18 -0.74 1.23
CA ARG A 124 9.23 -1.35 2.56
C ARG A 124 7.90 -1.97 2.98
N HIS A 125 6.81 -1.22 2.83
CA HIS A 125 5.48 -1.66 3.25
C HIS A 125 5.04 -2.93 2.51
N ILE A 126 5.15 -2.94 1.18
CA ILE A 126 4.77 -4.09 0.34
C ILE A 126 5.61 -5.34 0.63
N THR A 127 6.92 -5.18 0.88
CA THR A 127 7.82 -6.33 1.10
C THR A 127 7.87 -6.84 2.54
N ASP A 128 7.29 -6.09 3.48
CA ASP A 128 7.36 -6.41 4.91
C ASP A 128 5.96 -6.48 5.51
N SER A 129 5.35 -5.32 5.77
CA SER A 129 4.01 -5.17 6.37
C SER A 129 2.94 -6.03 5.68
N ASP A 130 2.80 -5.87 4.37
CA ASP A 130 1.74 -6.55 3.61
C ASP A 130 1.99 -8.06 3.55
N GLN A 131 3.26 -8.48 3.55
CA GLN A 131 3.62 -9.90 3.54
C GLN A 131 3.18 -10.59 4.84
N TRP A 132 3.22 -9.90 5.99
CA TRP A 132 2.73 -10.45 7.25
C TRP A 132 1.21 -10.65 7.23
N LEU A 133 0.45 -9.66 6.74
CA LEU A 133 -1.00 -9.77 6.55
C LEU A 133 -1.33 -10.94 5.59
N VAL A 134 -0.66 -10.99 4.45
CA VAL A 134 -0.88 -12.01 3.42
C VAL A 134 -0.56 -13.41 3.94
N ALA A 135 0.57 -13.58 4.64
CA ALA A 135 0.94 -14.87 5.23
C ALA A 135 -0.14 -15.39 6.19
N HIS A 136 -0.71 -14.49 7.00
CA HIS A 136 -1.82 -14.81 7.88
C HIS A 136 -3.06 -15.24 7.10
N ILE A 137 -3.47 -14.46 6.08
CA ILE A 137 -4.64 -14.78 5.25
C ILE A 137 -4.49 -16.15 4.59
N LEU A 138 -3.34 -16.42 3.96
CA LEU A 138 -3.08 -17.68 3.27
C LEU A 138 -3.12 -18.88 4.24
N GLU A 139 -2.59 -18.71 5.45
CA GLU A 139 -2.66 -19.75 6.48
C GLU A 139 -4.10 -20.03 6.91
N LYS A 140 -4.92 -18.99 7.14
CA LYS A 140 -6.34 -19.18 7.48
C LYS A 140 -7.12 -19.85 6.33
N GLN A 141 -6.84 -19.48 5.08
CA GLN A 141 -7.44 -20.11 3.89
C GLN A 141 -7.07 -21.59 3.79
N ARG A 142 -5.79 -21.94 4.01
CA ARG A 142 -5.31 -23.33 4.01
C ARG A 142 -6.01 -24.16 5.07
N LEU A 143 -6.07 -23.67 6.32
CA LEU A 143 -6.72 -24.35 7.43
C LEU A 143 -8.23 -24.55 7.18
N ALA A 144 -8.91 -23.57 6.59
CA ALA A 144 -10.31 -23.70 6.21
C ALA A 144 -10.52 -24.81 5.16
N GLY A 145 -9.68 -24.84 4.12
CA GLY A 145 -9.72 -25.88 3.09
C GLY A 145 -9.49 -27.29 3.64
N GLU A 146 -8.52 -27.45 4.54
CA GLU A 146 -8.24 -28.74 5.19
C GLU A 146 -9.40 -29.24 6.04
N ARG A 147 -10.07 -28.35 6.78
CA ARG A 147 -11.26 -28.70 7.58
C ARG A 147 -12.42 -29.18 6.71
N ILE A 148 -12.66 -28.52 5.57
CA ILE A 148 -13.70 -28.93 4.61
C ILE A 148 -13.35 -30.31 4.04
N ALA A 149 -12.10 -30.52 3.61
CA ALA A 149 -11.66 -31.79 3.05
C ALA A 149 -11.66 -32.95 4.07
N ALA A 150 -11.43 -32.67 5.35
CA ALA A 150 -11.55 -33.64 6.42
C ALA A 150 -13.02 -34.02 6.68
N SER A 151 -13.91 -33.03 6.77
CA SER A 151 -15.36 -33.27 6.96
C SER A 151 -15.97 -34.10 5.83
N ALA A 152 -15.55 -33.89 4.58
CA ALA A 152 -16.02 -34.66 3.44
C ALA A 152 -15.57 -36.14 3.47
N ARG A 153 -14.39 -36.43 4.04
CA ARG A 153 -13.85 -37.79 4.16
C ARG A 153 -14.46 -38.61 5.29
N THR A 154 -14.93 -37.97 6.35
CA THR A 154 -15.59 -38.65 7.48
C THR A 154 -17.05 -39.01 7.19
N GLN A 155 -17.66 -38.42 6.16
CA GLN A 155 -19.05 -38.65 5.75
C GLN A 155 -19.20 -39.65 4.58
N ALA A 156 -18.10 -40.18 4.04
CA ALA A 156 -18.04 -41.19 2.98
C ALA A 156 -17.62 -42.55 3.54
#